data_AF-A0A8S1N2Q0-F1
#
_entry.id   AF-A0A8S1N2Q0-F1
#
_cell.length_a   1.000
_cell.length_b   1.000
_cell.length_c   1.000
_cell.angle_alpha   90.00
_cell.angle_beta   90.00
_cell.angle_gamma   90.00
#
_symmetry.space_group_name_H-M   'P 1'
#
loop_
_entity.id
_entity.type
_entity.pdbx_description
1 polymer ?
#
loop_
_entity_poly.entity_id
_entity_poly.type
_entity_poly.pdbx_seq_one_letter_code
_entity_poly.pdbx_strand_id
1 'polypeptide(L)'
;MQVTGEITQQEFNYLVEFPRQNLNLGYDQLDQNLKQVLDRISVSGFFENKSLDIYIYVSTGQGELYNLTLRNSIQILLNYQYEIKKKYQIEGTIVSDSPYVYYSYKNYLTMKSEFNQLNEQILSNTIAKSQQEQSQEKLIFIIAVGIALIQFCLSFNYFLQIQRLINKFYGVIQNMDTDYTYQEINRLKFISGRLNKNTNPLFRFQINIEQREKEFQYKSYIMNIKKKLLHRPYYLKQYFVYYLYIIFVLVLMIGNALLTYEECGEYLSKYPETAQFFKAISDVGTDIPTMYAQRDILYNIELIAPFLNDTEKSRVLLEIKESLNRTTKFITLDFNMDNLIISTEFKDYYNQIQKENLCNFLPNYISQKSSTICPQIMDQNLERGLLGLLIYISNFINTDMAINHFTKKLQQSYLELEGAFLVSYIIKDINTSFHYDLVSQTQFYINKISVHNLVILIFLCILIVLTLTKIKNKLIYKLYLAQRLPYLMPIKTIILNDSFERNLRQIMHI
;
A
#
# COMPACT_ATOMS: atom_id res chain seq x y z
N MET A 1 9.78 -60.56 33.00
CA MET A 1 9.65 -59.13 33.31
C MET A 1 10.03 -58.40 32.04
N GLN A 2 9.05 -57.90 31.28
CA GLN A 2 9.32 -57.03 30.13
C GLN A 2 9.76 -55.68 30.70
N VAL A 3 10.93 -55.21 30.30
CA VAL A 3 11.36 -53.85 30.61
C VAL A 3 10.42 -52.91 29.87
N THR A 4 9.78 -52.00 30.60
CA THR A 4 8.95 -50.94 30.01
C THR A 4 9.75 -50.22 28.93
N GLY A 5 9.33 -50.37 27.67
CA GLY A 5 9.89 -49.66 26.52
C GLY A 5 10.68 -50.48 25.49
N GLU A 6 10.68 -51.81 25.57
CA GLU A 6 11.16 -52.66 24.46
C GLU A 6 10.16 -52.64 23.29
N ILE A 7 10.62 -52.15 22.13
CA ILE A 7 9.88 -52.20 20.86
C ILE A 7 10.34 -53.37 20.01
N THR A 8 9.45 -53.92 19.21
CA THR A 8 9.80 -54.97 18.26
C THR A 8 10.65 -54.42 17.11
N GLN A 9 11.44 -55.26 16.44
CA GLN A 9 12.21 -54.84 15.26
C GLN A 9 11.29 -54.32 14.14
N GLN A 10 10.07 -54.85 14.03
CA GLN A 10 9.07 -54.38 13.07
C GLN A 10 8.59 -52.97 13.40
N GLU A 11 8.26 -52.70 14.66
CA GLU A 11 7.90 -51.35 15.13
C GLU A 11 9.07 -50.37 14.97
N PHE A 12 10.30 -50.78 15.28
CA PHE A 12 11.47 -49.94 15.05
C PHE A 12 11.64 -49.58 13.56
N ASN A 13 11.52 -50.57 12.67
CA ASN A 13 11.63 -50.33 11.23
C ASN A 13 10.52 -49.40 10.73
N TYR A 14 9.29 -49.55 11.23
CA TYR A 14 8.16 -48.66 10.92
C TYR A 14 8.41 -47.22 11.38
N LEU A 15 8.81 -47.03 12.64
CA LEU A 15 9.05 -45.71 13.23
C LEU A 15 10.21 -44.96 12.55
N VAL A 16 11.23 -45.69 12.08
CA VAL A 16 12.44 -45.10 11.49
C VAL A 16 12.30 -44.88 9.97
N GLU A 17 11.30 -45.46 9.32
CA GLU A 17 11.08 -45.34 7.87
C GLU A 17 10.91 -43.88 7.44
N PHE A 18 9.98 -43.16 8.06
CA PHE A 18 9.70 -41.76 7.73
C PHE A 18 10.91 -40.82 7.92
N PRO A 19 11.62 -40.80 9.06
CA PRO A 19 12.77 -39.92 9.23
C PRO A 19 13.90 -40.26 8.25
N ARG A 20 14.15 -41.55 7.94
CA ARG A 20 15.16 -41.95 6.93
C ARG A 20 14.82 -41.44 5.53
N GLN A 21 13.56 -41.54 5.12
CA GLN A 21 13.11 -41.09 3.79
C GLN A 21 13.10 -39.56 3.62
N ASN A 22 13.16 -38.80 4.73
CA ASN A 22 13.07 -37.34 4.73
C ASN A 22 14.37 -36.63 5.15
N LEU A 23 15.41 -37.36 5.57
CA LEU A 23 16.71 -36.81 5.98
C LEU A 23 17.34 -35.90 4.92
N ASN A 24 17.28 -36.31 3.64
CA ASN A 24 17.78 -35.50 2.53
C ASN A 24 17.06 -34.17 2.39
N LEU A 25 15.72 -34.23 2.48
CA LEU A 25 14.87 -33.06 2.29
C LEU A 25 15.14 -31.98 3.35
N GLY A 26 15.40 -32.39 4.60
CA GLY A 26 15.69 -31.46 5.69
C GLY A 26 16.93 -30.59 5.42
N TYR A 27 18.06 -31.20 5.03
CA TYR A 27 19.28 -30.47 4.73
C TYR A 27 19.14 -29.62 3.45
N ASP A 28 18.61 -30.20 2.38
CA ASP A 28 18.54 -29.50 1.08
C ASP A 28 17.64 -28.25 1.19
N GLN A 29 16.56 -28.32 1.98
CA GLN A 29 15.72 -27.16 2.27
C GLN A 29 16.41 -26.14 3.17
N LEU A 30 17.15 -26.58 4.20
CA LEU A 30 17.91 -25.68 5.06
C LEU A 30 18.94 -24.87 4.26
N ASP A 31 19.71 -25.55 3.40
CA ASP A 31 20.71 -24.91 2.53
C ASP A 31 20.07 -23.93 1.55
N GLN A 32 18.99 -24.32 0.87
CA GLN A 32 18.26 -23.43 -0.04
C GLN A 32 17.68 -22.20 0.68
N ASN A 33 17.02 -22.39 1.82
CA ASN A 33 16.42 -21.29 2.58
C ASN A 33 17.51 -20.34 3.11
N LEU A 34 18.62 -20.87 3.63
CA LEU A 34 19.71 -20.02 4.13
C LEU A 34 20.40 -19.25 3.00
N LYS A 35 20.62 -19.85 1.83
CA LYS A 35 21.13 -19.11 0.66
C LYS A 35 20.19 -17.97 0.27
N GLN A 36 18.89 -18.23 0.16
CA GLN A 36 17.90 -17.21 -0.14
C GLN A 36 17.88 -16.06 0.88
N VAL A 37 18.12 -16.33 2.17
CA VAL A 37 18.14 -15.31 3.21
C VAL A 37 19.48 -14.55 3.23
N LEU A 38 20.60 -15.24 3.12
CA LEU A 38 21.94 -14.64 3.16
C LEU A 38 22.24 -13.74 1.95
N ASP A 39 21.59 -14.01 0.81
CA ASP A 39 21.72 -13.24 -0.43
C ASP A 39 20.79 -12.02 -0.48
N ARG A 40 19.87 -11.86 0.48
CA ARG A 40 18.98 -10.68 0.53
C ARG A 40 19.74 -9.43 0.94
N ILE A 41 19.81 -8.47 0.02
CA ILE A 41 20.44 -7.15 0.22
C ILE A 41 19.89 -6.42 1.46
N SER A 42 18.60 -6.59 1.77
CA SER A 42 17.97 -5.95 2.93
C SER A 42 18.49 -6.41 4.29
N VAL A 43 19.15 -7.56 4.36
CA VAL A 43 19.65 -8.17 5.61
C VAL A 43 21.15 -8.49 5.57
N SER A 44 21.83 -8.33 4.43
CA SER A 44 23.25 -8.63 4.28
C SER A 44 24.13 -7.88 5.29
N GLY A 45 23.83 -6.61 5.55
CA GLY A 45 24.55 -5.79 6.53
C GLY A 45 24.44 -6.32 7.97
N PHE A 46 23.39 -7.04 8.33
CA PHE A 46 23.27 -7.68 9.64
C PHE A 46 24.22 -8.89 9.74
N PHE A 47 24.25 -9.74 8.72
CA PHE A 47 25.08 -10.95 8.70
C PHE A 47 26.59 -10.67 8.60
N GLU A 48 26.97 -9.56 7.97
CA GLU A 48 28.37 -9.17 7.77
C GLU A 48 28.94 -8.41 8.97
N ASN A 49 28.14 -7.54 9.60
CA ASN A 49 28.63 -6.67 10.68
C ASN A 49 28.43 -7.24 12.08
N LYS A 50 27.58 -8.26 12.26
CA LYS A 50 27.34 -8.87 13.57
C LYS A 50 28.37 -9.98 13.84
N SER A 51 29.19 -9.78 14.86
CA SER A 51 30.09 -10.78 15.40
C SER A 51 29.47 -11.53 16.58
N LEU A 52 29.80 -12.82 16.67
CA LEU A 52 29.35 -13.74 17.70
C LEU A 52 30.52 -14.48 18.31
N ASP A 53 30.43 -14.70 19.61
CA ASP A 53 31.33 -15.59 20.33
C ASP A 53 30.81 -17.02 20.19
N ILE A 54 31.56 -17.84 19.46
CA ILE A 54 31.20 -19.20 19.05
C ILE A 54 32.20 -20.18 19.63
N TYR A 55 31.71 -21.29 20.19
CA TYR A 55 32.53 -22.38 20.71
C TYR A 55 32.82 -23.40 19.62
N ILE A 56 34.10 -23.71 19.40
CA ILE A 56 34.56 -24.76 18.49
C ILE A 56 35.12 -25.92 19.31
N TYR A 57 34.74 -27.14 18.93
CA TYR A 57 35.16 -28.37 19.61
C TYR A 57 36.67 -28.60 19.54
N VAL A 58 37.28 -28.89 20.68
CA VAL A 58 38.69 -29.32 20.78
C VAL A 58 38.78 -30.77 21.27
N SER A 59 38.10 -31.07 22.37
CA SER A 59 38.02 -32.41 22.96
C SER A 59 36.72 -32.58 23.75
N THR A 60 36.46 -33.78 24.26
CA THR A 60 35.22 -34.11 24.98
C THR A 60 34.92 -33.09 26.08
N GLY A 61 33.85 -32.31 25.87
CA GLY A 61 33.39 -31.26 26.77
C GLY A 61 34.27 -29.99 26.86
N GLN A 62 35.30 -29.87 26.02
CA GLN A 62 36.14 -28.68 25.91
C GLN A 62 35.99 -28.03 24.53
N GLY A 63 35.67 -26.75 24.53
CA GLY A 63 35.67 -25.94 23.30
C GLY A 63 36.38 -24.63 23.50
N GLU A 64 36.95 -24.13 22.42
CA GLU A 64 37.60 -22.83 22.34
C GLU A 64 36.65 -21.77 21.81
N LEU A 65 36.74 -20.56 22.37
CA LEU A 65 35.91 -19.44 21.99
C LEU A 65 36.55 -18.68 20.82
N TYR A 66 35.81 -18.52 19.73
CA TYR A 66 36.20 -17.74 18.56
C TYR A 66 35.19 -16.63 18.33
N ASN A 67 35.67 -15.42 18.05
CA ASN A 67 34.83 -14.32 17.63
C ASN A 67 34.70 -14.36 16.09
N LEU A 68 33.53 -14.74 15.59
CA LEU A 68 33.27 -14.94 14.17
C LEU A 68 32.05 -14.13 13.74
N THR A 69 32.02 -13.70 12.48
CA THR A 69 30.80 -13.09 11.93
C THR A 69 29.65 -14.10 11.93
N LEU A 70 28.41 -13.62 12.05
CA LEU A 70 27.22 -14.47 11.99
C LEU A 70 27.16 -15.24 10.65
N ARG A 71 27.55 -14.62 9.53
CA ARG A 71 27.65 -15.31 8.23
C ARG A 71 28.59 -16.52 8.29
N ASN A 72 29.80 -16.36 8.82
CA ASN A 72 30.76 -17.46 8.92
C ASN A 72 30.24 -18.55 9.87
N SER A 73 29.58 -18.14 10.96
CA SER A 73 28.98 -19.06 11.92
C SER A 73 27.88 -19.93 11.28
N ILE A 74 27.02 -19.34 10.45
CA ILE A 74 25.99 -20.05 9.69
C ILE A 74 26.62 -21.03 8.68
N GLN A 75 27.70 -20.63 8.01
CA GLN A 75 28.39 -21.51 7.06
C GLN A 75 29.04 -22.72 7.76
N ILE A 76 29.63 -22.53 8.93
CA ILE A 76 30.16 -23.63 9.75
C ILE A 76 29.03 -24.58 10.16
N LEU A 77 27.89 -24.04 10.62
CA LEU A 77 26.71 -24.86 10.93
C LEU A 77 26.25 -25.68 9.73
N LEU A 78 26.13 -25.08 8.55
CA LEU A 78 25.71 -25.75 7.31
C LEU A 78 26.66 -26.89 6.93
N ASN A 79 27.97 -26.66 7.01
CA ASN A 79 28.97 -27.69 6.74
C ASN A 79 28.85 -28.86 7.73
N TYR A 80 28.63 -28.58 9.01
CA TYR A 80 28.41 -29.62 10.01
C TYR A 80 27.10 -30.38 9.84
N GLN A 81 26.02 -29.71 9.44
CA GLN A 81 24.75 -30.38 9.10
C GLN A 81 24.89 -31.29 7.87
N TYR A 82 25.72 -30.90 6.90
CA TYR A 82 26.05 -31.75 5.75
C TYR A 82 26.83 -33.00 6.14
N GLU A 83 27.83 -32.86 7.01
CA GLU A 83 28.60 -34.00 7.52
C GLU A 83 27.71 -34.95 8.34
N ILE A 84 26.80 -34.42 9.17
CA ILE A 84 25.78 -35.23 9.88
C ILE A 84 24.94 -36.03 8.89
N LYS A 85 24.41 -35.37 7.85
CA LYS A 85 23.64 -36.03 6.77
C LYS A 85 24.43 -37.18 6.15
N LYS A 86 25.66 -36.91 5.71
CA LYS A 86 26.52 -37.89 5.04
C LYS A 86 26.83 -39.08 5.96
N LYS A 87 27.14 -38.83 7.22
CA LYS A 87 27.44 -39.87 8.22
C LYS A 87 26.23 -40.75 8.50
N TYR A 88 25.05 -40.15 8.70
CA TYR A 88 23.83 -40.92 8.92
C TYR A 88 23.45 -41.78 7.71
N GLN A 89 23.71 -41.31 6.49
CA GLN A 89 23.44 -42.06 5.26
C GLN A 89 24.40 -43.23 5.02
N ILE A 90 25.69 -43.05 5.29
CA ILE A 90 26.73 -44.04 5.00
C ILE A 90 26.89 -45.04 6.16
N GLU A 91 26.91 -44.54 7.39
CA GLU A 91 27.29 -45.31 8.59
C GLU A 91 26.08 -45.68 9.45
N GLY A 92 24.90 -45.12 9.18
CA GLY A 92 23.66 -45.39 9.91
C GLY A 92 23.66 -44.95 11.38
N THR A 93 24.75 -44.34 11.84
CA THR A 93 24.96 -43.91 13.23
C THR A 93 25.70 -42.57 13.27
N ILE A 94 25.53 -41.84 14.38
CA ILE A 94 26.19 -40.56 14.63
C ILE A 94 26.96 -40.69 15.94
N VAL A 95 28.23 -40.32 15.94
CA VAL A 95 29.04 -40.28 17.17
C VAL A 95 28.65 -39.03 17.95
N SER A 96 28.12 -39.21 19.16
CA SER A 96 27.66 -38.11 20.03
C SER A 96 28.80 -37.17 20.41
N ASP A 97 30.00 -37.71 20.65
CA ASP A 97 31.21 -36.92 20.90
C ASP A 97 31.93 -36.57 19.60
N SER A 98 31.47 -35.51 18.96
CA SER A 98 31.99 -35.07 17.67
C SER A 98 31.88 -33.56 17.47
N PRO A 99 32.72 -32.96 16.60
CA PRO A 99 32.72 -31.52 16.37
C PRO A 99 31.37 -30.98 15.88
N TYR A 100 30.69 -31.74 15.03
CA TYR A 100 29.42 -31.33 14.42
C TYR A 100 28.25 -31.40 15.43
N VAL A 101 28.23 -32.39 16.32
CA VAL A 101 27.23 -32.47 17.41
C VAL A 101 27.50 -31.37 18.44
N TYR A 102 28.75 -31.22 18.87
CA TYR A 102 29.17 -30.19 19.81
C TYR A 102 28.78 -28.80 19.35
N TYR A 103 29.14 -28.44 18.10
CA TYR A 103 28.86 -27.13 17.55
C TYR A 103 27.36 -26.85 17.47
N SER A 104 26.58 -27.85 17.03
CA SER A 104 25.13 -27.71 16.88
C SER A 104 24.46 -27.44 18.22
N TYR A 105 24.80 -28.15 19.29
CA TYR A 105 24.17 -27.93 20.60
C TYR A 105 24.72 -26.71 21.35
N LYS A 106 26.04 -26.52 21.36
CA LYS A 106 26.69 -25.46 22.15
C LYS A 106 26.33 -24.07 21.66
N ASN A 107 26.27 -23.88 20.34
CA ASN A 107 26.05 -22.56 19.73
C ASN A 107 24.59 -22.29 19.36
N TYR A 108 23.68 -23.28 19.46
CA TYR A 108 22.28 -23.16 19.07
C TYR A 108 21.59 -21.94 19.67
N LEU A 109 21.65 -21.78 21.00
CA LEU A 109 20.94 -20.71 21.70
C LEU A 109 21.48 -19.33 21.34
N THR A 110 22.79 -19.21 21.15
CA THR A 110 23.44 -17.97 20.73
C THR A 110 22.98 -17.57 19.33
N MET A 111 22.99 -18.51 18.38
CA MET A 111 22.48 -18.24 17.03
C MET A 111 20.99 -17.94 17.01
N LYS A 112 20.17 -18.71 17.75
CA LYS A 112 18.72 -18.51 17.82
C LYS A 112 18.37 -17.10 18.32
N SER A 113 19.03 -16.64 19.38
CA SER A 113 18.83 -15.29 19.93
C SER A 113 19.05 -14.21 18.87
N GLU A 114 20.06 -14.36 18.03
CA GLU A 114 20.38 -13.39 16.97
C GLU A 114 19.36 -13.41 15.83
N PHE A 115 18.87 -14.59 15.44
CA PHE A 115 17.77 -14.68 14.48
C PHE A 115 16.46 -14.10 15.03
N ASN A 116 16.16 -14.31 16.32
CA ASN A 116 15.01 -13.69 16.97
C ASN A 116 15.13 -12.16 16.99
N GLN A 117 16.32 -11.62 17.31
CA GLN A 117 16.58 -10.18 17.24
C GLN A 117 16.41 -9.64 15.82
N LEU A 118 16.91 -10.35 14.81
CA LEU A 118 16.72 -9.98 13.41
C LEU A 118 15.23 -9.91 13.04
N ASN A 119 14.43 -10.89 13.45
CA ASN A 119 12.98 -10.91 13.17
C ASN A 119 12.25 -9.72 13.81
N GLU A 120 12.59 -9.35 15.06
CA GLU A 120 12.03 -8.16 15.72
C GLU A 120 12.47 -6.85 15.06
N GLN A 121 13.73 -6.77 14.62
CA GLN A 121 14.24 -5.63 13.87
C GLN A 121 13.55 -5.47 12.51
N ILE A 122 13.32 -6.59 11.80
CA ILE A 122 12.58 -6.57 10.53
C ILE A 122 11.15 -6.09 10.75
N LEU A 123 10.44 -6.58 11.78
CA LEU A 123 9.08 -6.15 12.08
C LEU A 123 9.03 -4.64 12.40
N SER A 124 9.88 -4.18 13.32
CA SER A 124 9.91 -2.77 13.73
C SER A 124 10.26 -1.83 12.56
N ASN A 125 11.26 -2.18 11.74
CA ASN A 125 11.60 -1.42 10.54
C ASN A 125 10.45 -1.42 9.52
N THR A 126 9.74 -2.54 9.37
CA THR A 126 8.60 -2.67 8.46
C THR A 126 7.44 -1.76 8.88
N ILE A 127 7.12 -1.73 10.17
CA ILE A 127 6.08 -0.84 10.74
C ILE A 127 6.49 0.62 10.58
N ALA A 128 7.71 0.97 10.98
CA ALA A 128 8.23 2.33 10.89
C ALA A 128 8.24 2.84 9.44
N LYS A 129 8.63 1.99 8.48
CA LYS A 129 8.56 2.32 7.06
C LYS A 129 7.12 2.61 6.62
N SER A 130 6.14 1.78 7.00
CA SER A 130 4.75 2.04 6.61
C SER A 130 4.22 3.39 7.14
N GLN A 131 4.59 3.76 8.37
CA GLN A 131 4.22 5.04 8.98
C GLN A 131 4.91 6.23 8.29
N GLN A 132 6.17 6.04 7.89
CA GLN A 132 6.91 7.02 7.10
C GLN A 132 6.25 7.23 5.74
N GLU A 133 5.91 6.16 5.01
CA GLU A 133 5.22 6.24 3.72
C GLU A 133 3.86 6.95 3.86
N GLN A 134 3.09 6.62 4.91
CA GLN A 134 1.82 7.30 5.20
C GLN A 134 2.00 8.81 5.45
N SER A 135 3.07 9.19 6.14
CA SER A 135 3.39 10.59 6.39
C SER A 135 3.80 11.33 5.11
N GLN A 136 4.55 10.67 4.22
CA GLN A 136 4.92 11.21 2.91
C GLN A 136 3.70 11.36 2.00
N GLU A 137 2.81 10.38 2.00
CA GLU A 137 1.58 10.40 1.23
C GLU A 137 0.66 11.56 1.66
N LYS A 138 0.50 11.79 2.97
CA LYS A 138 -0.22 12.95 3.51
C LYS A 138 0.38 14.28 3.03
N LEU A 139 1.71 14.37 2.97
CA LEU A 139 2.39 15.56 2.46
C LEU A 139 2.12 15.75 0.96
N ILE A 140 2.17 14.67 0.16
CA ILE A 140 1.84 14.70 -1.27
C ILE A 140 0.40 15.18 -1.47
N PHE A 141 -0.55 14.66 -0.68
CA PHE A 141 -1.95 15.08 -0.71
C PHE A 141 -2.11 16.59 -0.42
N ILE A 142 -1.47 17.11 0.64
CA ILE A 142 -1.52 18.54 1.00
C ILE A 142 -0.97 19.40 -0.15
N ILE A 143 0.17 19.00 -0.73
CA ILE A 143 0.77 19.73 -1.87
C ILE A 143 -0.16 19.70 -3.08
N ALA A 144 -0.74 18.55 -3.41
CA ALA A 144 -1.65 18.39 -4.55
C ALA A 144 -2.90 19.28 -4.41
N VAL A 145 -3.54 19.28 -3.23
CA VAL A 145 -4.69 20.15 -2.93
C VAL A 145 -4.27 21.63 -2.95
N GLY A 146 -3.09 21.96 -2.41
CA GLY A 146 -2.55 23.32 -2.44
C GLY A 146 -2.37 23.85 -3.86
N ILE A 147 -1.77 23.05 -4.76
CA ILE A 147 -1.61 23.40 -6.18
C ILE A 147 -2.98 23.59 -6.85
N ALA A 148 -3.93 22.68 -6.60
CA ALA A 148 -5.28 22.78 -7.16
C ALA A 148 -6.01 24.07 -6.72
N LEU A 149 -5.89 24.45 -5.45
CA LEU A 149 -6.47 25.68 -4.91
C LEU A 149 -5.81 26.94 -5.48
N ILE A 150 -4.48 26.98 -5.58
CA ILE A 150 -3.76 28.09 -6.20
C ILE A 150 -4.20 28.27 -7.66
N GLN A 151 -4.26 27.16 -8.42
CA GLN A 151 -4.69 27.19 -9.82
C GLN A 151 -6.14 27.67 -9.95
N PHE A 152 -7.02 27.27 -9.04
CA PHE A 152 -8.40 27.77 -8.98
C PHE A 152 -8.44 29.28 -8.71
N CYS A 153 -7.71 29.76 -7.71
CA CYS A 153 -7.65 31.19 -7.37
C CYS A 153 -7.14 32.04 -8.53
N LEU A 154 -6.09 31.60 -9.23
CA LEU A 154 -5.54 32.28 -10.41
C LEU A 154 -6.56 32.30 -11.57
N SER A 155 -7.17 31.16 -11.87
CA SER A 155 -8.17 31.03 -12.93
C SER A 155 -9.40 31.89 -12.64
N PHE A 156 -9.85 31.92 -11.39
CA PHE A 156 -10.98 32.71 -10.94
C PHE A 156 -10.68 34.22 -10.98
N ASN A 157 -9.48 34.64 -10.54
CA ASN A 157 -9.05 36.03 -10.62
C ASN A 157 -8.97 36.51 -12.07
N TYR A 158 -8.36 35.71 -12.96
CA TYR A 158 -8.29 36.01 -14.39
C TYR A 158 -9.68 36.17 -15.02
N PHE A 159 -10.61 35.27 -14.67
CA PHE A 159 -12.00 35.38 -15.08
C PHE A 159 -12.65 36.68 -14.58
N LEU A 160 -12.48 37.05 -13.31
CA LEU A 160 -13.00 38.30 -12.76
C LEU A 160 -12.43 39.54 -13.45
N GLN A 161 -11.15 39.54 -13.81
CA GLN A 161 -10.51 40.65 -14.53
C GLN A 161 -11.14 40.85 -15.92
N ILE A 162 -11.30 39.77 -16.69
CA ILE A 162 -11.97 39.82 -17.99
C ILE A 162 -13.41 40.33 -17.84
N GLN A 163 -14.13 39.87 -16.82
CA GLN A 163 -15.50 40.33 -16.55
C GLN A 163 -15.56 41.82 -16.23
N ARG A 164 -14.66 42.32 -15.37
CA ARG A 164 -14.58 43.75 -15.06
C ARG A 164 -14.33 44.58 -16.31
N LEU A 165 -13.43 44.14 -17.19
CA LEU A 165 -13.16 44.81 -18.47
C LEU A 165 -14.41 44.82 -19.36
N ILE A 166 -15.04 43.67 -19.56
CA ILE A 166 -16.27 43.56 -20.37
C ILE A 166 -17.39 44.45 -19.79
N ASN A 167 -17.58 44.46 -18.47
CA ASN A 167 -18.59 45.28 -17.82
C ASN A 167 -18.31 46.79 -17.94
N LYS A 168 -17.03 47.22 -17.94
CA LYS A 168 -16.68 48.61 -18.24
C LYS A 168 -17.13 49.02 -19.65
N PHE A 169 -16.87 48.18 -20.67
CA PHE A 169 -17.35 48.44 -22.03
C PHE A 169 -18.88 48.49 -22.12
N TYR A 170 -19.59 47.59 -21.44
CA TYR A 170 -21.07 47.62 -21.41
C TYR A 170 -21.64 48.81 -20.62
N GLY A 171 -20.99 49.22 -19.53
CA GLY A 171 -21.40 50.40 -18.75
C GLY A 171 -21.36 51.68 -19.57
N VAL A 172 -20.35 51.83 -20.45
CA VAL A 172 -20.30 52.93 -21.42
C VAL A 172 -21.51 52.90 -22.36
N ILE A 173 -21.88 51.73 -22.90
CA ILE A 173 -23.04 51.60 -23.79
C ILE A 173 -24.35 51.96 -23.08
N GLN A 174 -24.52 51.55 -21.82
CA GLN A 174 -25.74 51.87 -21.06
C GLN A 174 -25.90 53.37 -20.78
N ASN A 175 -24.81 54.13 -20.80
CA ASN A 175 -24.81 55.58 -20.64
C ASN A 175 -25.03 56.35 -21.96
N MET A 176 -25.21 55.66 -23.08
CA MET A 176 -25.58 56.29 -24.35
C MET A 176 -27.05 56.68 -24.35
N ASP A 177 -27.35 57.81 -24.97
CA ASP A 177 -28.73 58.16 -25.27
C ASP A 177 -29.33 57.19 -26.31
N THR A 178 -30.47 56.60 -25.96
CA THR A 178 -31.21 55.70 -26.84
C THR A 178 -31.68 56.42 -28.10
N ASP A 179 -31.94 57.72 -28.02
CA ASP A 179 -32.45 58.50 -29.14
C ASP A 179 -31.37 58.76 -30.20
N TYR A 180 -30.15 59.10 -29.78
CA TYR A 180 -29.01 59.21 -30.70
C TYR A 180 -28.67 57.87 -31.36
N THR A 181 -28.78 56.78 -30.60
CA THR A 181 -28.54 55.43 -31.12
C THR A 181 -29.57 55.05 -32.20
N TYR A 182 -30.85 55.31 -31.95
CA TYR A 182 -31.92 55.02 -32.91
C TYR A 182 -31.82 55.89 -34.17
N GLN A 183 -31.47 57.17 -34.01
CA GLN A 183 -31.23 58.07 -35.13
C GLN A 183 -30.07 57.61 -36.01
N GLU A 184 -28.96 57.17 -35.41
CA GLU A 184 -27.80 56.67 -36.14
C GLU A 184 -28.10 55.34 -36.83
N ILE A 185 -28.84 54.43 -36.19
CA ILE A 185 -29.31 53.18 -36.81
C ILE A 185 -30.17 53.47 -38.04
N ASN A 186 -31.12 54.41 -37.95
CA ASN A 186 -31.96 54.78 -39.08
C ASN A 186 -31.16 55.46 -40.19
N ARG A 187 -30.17 56.31 -39.83
CA ARG A 187 -29.24 56.90 -40.79
C ARG A 187 -28.44 55.83 -41.52
N LEU A 188 -27.88 54.85 -40.81
CA LEU A 188 -27.10 53.76 -41.38
C LEU A 188 -27.97 52.82 -42.22
N LYS A 189 -29.20 52.50 -41.80
CA LYS A 189 -30.18 51.75 -42.60
C LYS A 189 -30.55 52.49 -43.88
N PHE A 190 -30.73 53.81 -43.80
CA PHE A 190 -31.00 54.64 -44.97
C PHE A 190 -29.80 54.67 -45.94
N ILE A 191 -28.58 54.86 -45.43
CA ILE A 191 -27.35 54.84 -46.23
C ILE A 191 -27.12 53.46 -46.86
N SER A 192 -27.24 52.38 -46.09
CA SER A 192 -27.12 51.00 -46.57
C SER A 192 -28.20 50.68 -47.61
N GLY A 193 -29.44 51.10 -47.38
CA GLY A 193 -30.53 50.94 -48.34
C GLY A 193 -30.30 51.71 -49.64
N ARG A 194 -29.61 52.86 -49.59
CA ARG A 194 -29.20 53.60 -50.79
C ARG A 194 -28.01 52.96 -51.51
N LEU A 195 -27.00 52.54 -50.78
CA LEU A 195 -25.80 51.88 -51.33
C LEU A 195 -26.13 50.53 -51.98
N ASN A 196 -27.04 49.75 -51.39
CA ASN A 196 -27.47 48.47 -51.96
C ASN A 196 -28.38 48.62 -53.19
N LYS A 197 -29.04 49.78 -53.36
CA LYS A 197 -29.91 50.07 -54.50
C LYS A 197 -29.21 50.78 -55.66
N ASN A 198 -28.06 51.42 -55.40
CA ASN A 198 -27.25 52.08 -56.41
C ASN A 198 -25.81 52.23 -55.89
N THR A 199 -24.82 51.73 -56.64
CA THR A 199 -23.38 51.88 -56.34
C THR A 199 -22.81 53.25 -56.73
N ASN A 200 -23.54 54.05 -57.51
CA ASN A 200 -23.11 55.36 -58.00
C ASN A 200 -23.13 56.57 -57.03
N PRO A 201 -23.77 56.58 -55.83
CA PRO A 201 -23.80 57.76 -54.97
C PRO A 201 -22.52 57.95 -54.14
N LEU A 202 -21.52 57.08 -54.26
CA LEU A 202 -20.23 57.26 -53.57
C LEU A 202 -19.49 58.55 -53.99
N PHE A 203 -19.80 59.11 -55.17
CA PHE A 203 -19.06 60.24 -55.74
C PHE A 203 -19.79 61.60 -55.73
N ARG A 204 -21.04 61.69 -55.23
CA ARG A 204 -21.80 62.97 -55.21
C ARG A 204 -22.63 63.16 -53.95
N PHE A 205 -21.99 63.06 -52.78
CA PHE A 205 -22.64 63.43 -51.52
C PHE A 205 -22.42 64.93 -51.24
N GLN A 206 -23.40 65.77 -51.57
CA GLN A 206 -23.48 67.14 -51.04
C GLN A 206 -24.46 67.16 -49.87
N ILE A 207 -23.98 67.56 -48.69
CA ILE A 207 -24.78 67.68 -47.47
C ILE A 207 -25.55 68.99 -47.54
N ASN A 208 -26.87 68.93 -47.65
CA ASN A 208 -27.73 70.09 -47.47
C ASN A 208 -28.00 70.28 -45.97
N ILE A 209 -27.35 71.28 -45.36
CA ILE A 209 -27.32 71.51 -43.91
C ILE A 209 -28.68 72.00 -43.39
N GLU A 210 -29.36 72.87 -44.14
CA GLU A 210 -30.63 73.50 -43.72
C GLU A 210 -31.80 72.52 -43.64
N GLN A 211 -31.85 71.55 -44.55
CA GLN A 211 -32.90 70.51 -44.53
C GLN A 211 -32.73 69.57 -43.33
N ARG A 212 -31.47 69.31 -42.93
CA ARG A 212 -31.18 68.48 -41.76
C ARG A 212 -31.47 69.18 -40.44
N GLU A 213 -31.17 70.47 -40.31
CA GLU A 213 -31.51 71.23 -39.08
C GLU A 213 -33.01 71.26 -38.80
N LYS A 214 -33.85 71.38 -39.84
CA LYS A 214 -35.32 71.36 -39.71
C LYS A 214 -35.86 69.99 -39.27
N GLU A 215 -35.29 68.89 -39.76
CA GLU A 215 -35.65 67.54 -39.28
C GLU A 215 -35.20 67.29 -37.84
N PHE A 216 -34.10 67.91 -37.38
CA PHE A 216 -33.62 67.79 -36.00
C PHE A 216 -34.45 68.63 -35.01
N GLN A 217 -34.89 69.83 -35.38
CA GLN A 217 -35.73 70.69 -34.53
C GLN A 217 -37.14 70.12 -34.31
N TYR A 218 -37.70 69.40 -35.29
CA TYR A 218 -39.04 68.81 -35.14
C TYR A 218 -39.04 67.55 -34.26
N LYS A 219 -37.93 66.80 -34.22
CA LYS A 219 -37.80 65.59 -33.39
C LYS A 219 -37.33 65.84 -31.97
N SER A 220 -36.63 66.96 -31.69
CA SER A 220 -36.24 67.33 -30.32
C SER A 220 -37.43 67.73 -29.45
N TYR A 221 -38.58 68.09 -30.03
CA TYR A 221 -39.76 68.54 -29.29
C TYR A 221 -40.70 67.39 -28.82
N ILE A 222 -40.56 66.17 -29.36
CA ILE A 222 -41.48 65.05 -29.07
C ILE A 222 -40.90 64.01 -28.08
N MET A 223 -39.63 64.12 -27.69
CA MET A 223 -38.97 63.13 -26.83
C MET A 223 -38.92 63.56 -25.36
N ASN A 224 -40.09 63.54 -24.70
CA ASN A 224 -40.20 63.43 -23.24
C ASN A 224 -40.82 62.06 -22.89
N ILE A 225 -40.24 60.98 -23.42
CA ILE A 225 -40.65 59.62 -23.09
C ILE A 225 -39.77 59.15 -21.92
N LYS A 226 -40.42 58.87 -20.79
CA LYS A 226 -39.85 58.26 -19.58
C LYS A 226 -38.73 57.29 -19.92
N LYS A 227 -37.51 57.61 -19.49
CA LYS A 227 -36.37 56.67 -19.42
C LYS A 227 -36.76 55.47 -18.58
N LYS A 228 -37.26 54.40 -19.20
CA LYS A 228 -37.11 53.07 -18.60
C LYS A 228 -35.66 52.68 -18.80
N LEU A 229 -34.87 52.80 -17.74
CA LEU A 229 -33.63 52.04 -17.62
C LEU A 229 -33.99 50.58 -17.93
N LEU A 230 -33.60 50.11 -19.11
CA LEU A 230 -33.61 48.70 -19.45
C LEU A 230 -32.48 48.02 -18.67
N HIS A 231 -32.60 47.97 -17.35
CA HIS A 231 -31.84 47.07 -16.51
C HIS A 231 -32.41 45.67 -16.71
N ARG A 232 -32.02 45.03 -17.81
CA ARG A 232 -32.22 43.58 -17.96
C ARG A 232 -31.01 42.88 -17.35
N PRO A 233 -31.16 42.09 -16.27
CA PRO A 233 -30.10 41.24 -15.73
C PRO A 233 -29.90 39.97 -16.58
N TYR A 234 -29.90 40.09 -17.91
CA TYR A 234 -29.66 38.96 -18.81
C TYR A 234 -28.21 38.47 -18.76
N TYR A 235 -27.35 39.20 -18.05
CA TYR A 235 -25.91 38.98 -17.94
C TYR A 235 -25.54 37.90 -16.92
N LEU A 236 -26.29 37.70 -15.83
CA LEU A 236 -25.93 36.73 -14.78
C LEU A 236 -26.06 35.26 -15.24
N LYS A 237 -27.09 34.92 -16.03
CA LYS A 237 -27.34 33.53 -16.47
C LYS A 237 -26.23 32.96 -17.35
N GLN A 238 -25.61 33.75 -18.21
CA GLN A 238 -24.59 33.25 -19.14
C GLN A 238 -23.22 33.05 -18.47
N TYR A 239 -22.94 33.79 -17.39
CA TYR A 239 -21.68 33.68 -16.65
C TYR A 239 -21.70 32.60 -15.57
N PHE A 240 -22.89 32.25 -15.07
CA PHE A 240 -23.09 31.16 -14.14
C PHE A 240 -22.54 29.82 -14.66
N VAL A 241 -22.65 29.56 -15.97
CA VAL A 241 -22.12 28.34 -16.60
C VAL A 241 -20.59 28.24 -16.50
N TYR A 242 -19.87 29.36 -16.67
CA TYR A 242 -18.40 29.36 -16.53
C TYR A 242 -17.96 29.19 -15.07
N TYR A 243 -18.71 29.78 -14.13
CA TYR A 243 -18.47 29.60 -12.70
C TYR A 243 -18.68 28.14 -12.27
N LEU A 244 -19.80 27.54 -12.69
CA LEU A 244 -20.08 26.12 -12.48
C LEU A 244 -18.99 25.23 -13.09
N TYR A 245 -18.50 25.57 -14.28
CA TYR A 245 -17.41 24.84 -14.92
C TYR A 245 -16.12 24.84 -14.09
N ILE A 246 -15.69 26.00 -13.59
CA ILE A 246 -14.46 26.11 -12.79
C ILE A 246 -14.61 25.35 -11.46
N ILE A 247 -15.78 25.45 -10.81
CA ILE A 247 -16.07 24.66 -9.60
C ILE A 247 -16.04 23.17 -9.90
N PHE A 248 -16.65 22.74 -11.00
CA PHE A 248 -16.68 21.34 -11.40
C PHE A 248 -15.26 20.76 -11.57
N VAL A 249 -14.36 21.49 -12.23
CA VAL A 249 -12.96 21.08 -12.38
C VAL A 249 -12.24 20.99 -11.02
N LEU A 250 -12.49 21.95 -10.12
CA LEU A 250 -11.92 21.91 -8.77
C LEU A 250 -12.39 20.70 -7.97
N VAL A 251 -13.71 20.46 -7.95
CA VAL A 251 -14.31 19.31 -7.26
C VAL A 251 -13.75 18.00 -7.79
N LEU A 252 -13.54 17.90 -9.11
CA LEU A 252 -12.97 16.70 -9.72
C LEU A 252 -11.51 16.48 -9.31
N MET A 253 -10.68 17.54 -9.30
CA MET A 253 -9.28 17.44 -8.87
C MET A 253 -9.13 17.08 -7.39
N ILE A 254 -9.89 17.75 -6.52
CA ILE A 254 -9.90 17.45 -5.07
C ILE A 254 -10.47 16.05 -4.83
N GLY A 255 -11.54 15.67 -5.54
CA GLY A 255 -12.12 14.34 -5.46
C GLY A 255 -11.12 13.25 -5.82
N ASN A 256 -10.32 13.42 -6.87
CA ASN A 256 -9.26 12.46 -7.21
C ASN A 256 -8.20 12.35 -6.11
N ALA A 257 -7.72 13.49 -5.62
CA ALA A 257 -6.70 13.52 -4.59
C ALA A 257 -7.20 12.85 -3.30
N LEU A 258 -8.47 13.07 -2.94
CA LEU A 258 -9.11 12.47 -1.78
C LEU A 258 -9.30 10.96 -1.98
N LEU A 259 -9.77 10.52 -3.14
CA LEU A 259 -9.91 9.09 -3.45
C LEU A 259 -8.56 8.37 -3.40
N THR A 260 -7.52 8.94 -4.01
CA THR A 260 -6.16 8.36 -3.97
C THR A 260 -5.65 8.29 -2.53
N TYR A 261 -5.90 9.32 -1.73
CA TYR A 261 -5.49 9.37 -0.33
C TYR A 261 -6.23 8.34 0.53
N GLU A 262 -7.53 8.15 0.31
CA GLU A 262 -8.30 7.12 1.01
C GLU A 262 -7.86 5.70 0.62
N GLU A 263 -7.59 5.43 -0.66
CA GLU A 263 -7.15 4.11 -1.13
C GLU A 263 -5.76 3.74 -0.58
N CYS A 264 -4.81 4.67 -0.62
CA CYS A 264 -3.48 4.48 -0.03
C CYS A 264 -3.57 4.37 1.49
N GLY A 265 -4.37 5.24 2.14
CA GLY A 265 -4.58 5.22 3.57
C GLY A 265 -5.20 3.91 4.08
N GLU A 266 -6.16 3.34 3.33
CA GLU A 266 -6.75 2.03 3.65
C GLU A 266 -5.68 0.93 3.61
N TYR A 267 -4.84 0.89 2.58
CA TYR A 267 -3.76 -0.09 2.48
C TYR A 267 -2.72 0.08 3.60
N LEU A 268 -2.21 1.31 3.79
CA LEU A 268 -1.13 1.58 4.75
C LEU A 268 -1.58 1.42 6.21
N SER A 269 -2.86 1.69 6.52
CA SER A 269 -3.39 1.53 7.88
C SER A 269 -3.50 0.06 8.30
N LYS A 270 -3.78 -0.86 7.36
CA LYS A 270 -3.86 -2.31 7.61
C LYS A 270 -2.49 -2.99 7.67
N TYR A 271 -1.44 -2.34 7.15
CA TYR A 271 -0.11 -2.93 7.00
C TYR A 271 0.57 -3.33 8.33
N PRO A 272 0.49 -2.55 9.43
CA PRO A 272 1.07 -2.93 10.71
C PRO A 272 0.47 -4.22 11.30
N GLU A 273 -0.85 -4.36 11.29
CA GLU A 273 -1.53 -5.57 11.79
C GLU A 273 -1.21 -6.78 10.91
N THR A 274 -1.16 -6.57 9.58
CA THR A 274 -0.75 -7.60 8.61
C THR A 274 0.67 -8.11 8.86
N ALA A 275 1.61 -7.22 9.16
CA ALA A 275 2.99 -7.59 9.49
C ALA A 275 3.09 -8.34 10.83
N GLN A 276 2.32 -7.94 11.83
CA GLN A 276 2.25 -8.64 13.12
C GLN A 276 1.67 -10.04 13.00
N PHE A 277 0.60 -10.19 12.21
CA PHE A 277 0.00 -11.49 11.91
C PHE A 277 1.00 -12.43 11.22
N PHE A 278 1.69 -11.94 10.17
CA PHE A 278 2.70 -12.73 9.46
C PHE A 278 3.84 -13.19 10.38
N LYS A 279 4.34 -12.28 11.23
CA LYS A 279 5.35 -12.63 12.23
C LYS A 279 4.81 -13.67 13.21
N ALA A 280 3.60 -13.50 13.74
CA ALA A 280 3.07 -14.41 14.74
C ALA A 280 2.88 -15.84 14.20
N ILE A 281 2.40 -15.99 12.95
CA ILE A 281 2.34 -17.31 12.29
C ILE A 281 3.74 -17.89 12.09
N SER A 282 4.68 -17.06 11.61
CA SER A 282 6.06 -17.49 11.38
C SER A 282 6.76 -17.93 12.67
N ASP A 283 6.55 -17.19 13.76
CA ASP A 283 7.08 -17.52 15.09
C ASP A 283 6.56 -18.88 15.53
N VAL A 284 5.26 -19.17 15.40
CA VAL A 284 4.67 -20.49 15.71
C VAL A 284 5.32 -21.63 14.91
N GLY A 285 5.57 -21.39 13.61
CA GLY A 285 6.26 -22.36 12.75
C GLY A 285 7.68 -22.70 13.20
N THR A 286 8.36 -21.79 13.91
CA THR A 286 9.69 -22.01 14.48
C THR A 286 9.66 -22.49 15.93
N ASP A 287 8.68 -22.04 16.70
CA ASP A 287 8.55 -22.30 18.14
C ASP A 287 8.14 -23.74 18.41
N ILE A 288 7.23 -24.31 17.61
CA ILE A 288 6.81 -25.71 17.80
C ILE A 288 7.98 -26.68 17.62
N PRO A 289 8.72 -26.68 16.49
CA PRO A 289 9.88 -27.53 16.33
C PRO A 289 10.96 -27.27 17.38
N THR A 290 11.15 -26.00 17.77
CA THR A 290 12.06 -25.65 18.85
C THR A 290 11.66 -26.33 20.15
N MET A 291 10.41 -26.18 20.59
CA MET A 291 9.93 -26.74 21.85
C MET A 291 10.17 -28.24 21.90
N TYR A 292 9.79 -28.97 20.84
CA TYR A 292 9.99 -30.42 20.77
C TYR A 292 11.48 -30.80 20.72
N ALA A 293 12.30 -30.14 19.91
CA ALA A 293 13.73 -30.42 19.82
C ALA A 293 14.48 -30.13 21.14
N GLN A 294 14.17 -29.00 21.78
CA GLN A 294 14.78 -28.59 23.04
C GLN A 294 14.37 -29.46 24.21
N ARG A 295 13.10 -29.83 24.27
CA ARG A 295 12.59 -30.79 25.24
C ARG A 295 13.31 -32.13 25.11
N ASP A 296 13.52 -32.61 23.88
CA ASP A 296 14.25 -33.87 23.64
C ASP A 296 15.73 -33.78 24.02
N ILE A 297 16.36 -32.61 23.91
CA ILE A 297 17.69 -32.36 24.48
C ILE A 297 17.67 -32.52 26.01
N LEU A 298 16.66 -31.96 26.68
CA LEU A 298 16.55 -32.02 28.15
C LEU A 298 16.31 -33.45 28.66
N TYR A 299 15.48 -34.25 27.96
CA TYR A 299 15.30 -35.66 28.31
C TYR A 299 16.58 -36.48 28.16
N ASN A 300 17.42 -36.14 27.19
CA ASN A 300 18.67 -36.83 26.89
C ASN A 300 19.89 -36.10 27.46
N ILE A 301 19.68 -35.24 28.47
CA ILE A 301 20.74 -34.37 28.98
C ILE A 301 21.93 -35.18 29.49
N GLU A 302 21.74 -36.39 30.03
CA GLU A 302 22.83 -37.25 30.50
C GLU A 302 23.77 -37.70 29.36
N LEU A 303 23.24 -37.87 28.14
CA LEU A 303 24.02 -38.25 26.95
C LEU A 303 24.76 -37.05 26.33
N ILE A 304 24.22 -35.84 26.52
CA ILE A 304 24.71 -34.57 25.96
C ILE A 304 25.46 -33.74 27.05
N ALA A 305 25.46 -34.23 28.29
CA ALA A 305 26.01 -33.59 29.48
C ALA A 305 27.46 -33.12 29.35
N PRO A 306 28.35 -33.78 28.58
CA PRO A 306 29.69 -33.25 28.37
C PRO A 306 29.69 -31.85 27.74
N PHE A 307 28.63 -31.47 27.01
CA PHE A 307 28.59 -30.24 26.21
C PHE A 307 27.76 -29.11 26.86
N LEU A 308 26.80 -29.45 27.72
CA LEU A 308 25.83 -28.51 28.29
C LEU A 308 25.98 -28.39 29.82
N ASN A 309 26.31 -27.18 30.30
CA ASN A 309 26.38 -26.86 31.72
C ASN A 309 24.98 -26.51 32.28
N ASP A 310 24.85 -26.44 33.61
CA ASP A 310 23.58 -26.07 34.28
C ASP A 310 23.00 -24.72 33.83
N THR A 311 23.88 -23.76 33.50
CA THR A 311 23.47 -22.47 32.93
C THR A 311 22.80 -22.65 31.57
N GLU A 312 23.32 -23.52 30.72
CA GLU A 312 22.77 -23.77 29.38
C GLU A 312 21.46 -24.55 29.48
N LYS A 313 21.39 -25.54 30.37
CA LYS A 313 20.15 -26.22 30.72
C LYS A 313 19.04 -25.24 31.12
N SER A 314 19.37 -24.28 31.98
CA SER A 314 18.43 -23.23 32.41
C SER A 314 17.98 -22.34 31.24
N ARG A 315 18.90 -22.01 30.32
CA ARG A 315 18.57 -21.24 29.11
C ARG A 315 17.69 -22.02 28.13
N VAL A 316 17.91 -23.33 27.96
CA VAL A 316 17.05 -24.19 27.15
C VAL A 316 15.63 -24.22 27.71
N LEU A 317 15.49 -24.42 29.03
CA LEU A 317 14.18 -24.40 29.69
C LEU A 317 13.47 -23.04 29.54
N LEU A 318 14.22 -21.93 29.65
CA LEU A 318 13.69 -20.58 29.44
C LEU A 318 13.17 -20.41 28.01
N GLU A 319 13.90 -20.88 27.01
CA GLU A 319 13.48 -20.77 25.60
C GLU A 319 12.20 -21.57 25.31
N ILE A 320 12.05 -22.77 25.91
CA ILE A 320 10.79 -23.53 25.81
C ILE A 320 9.64 -22.71 26.39
N LYS A 321 9.84 -22.09 27.57
CA LYS A 321 8.82 -21.26 28.23
C LYS A 321 8.46 -20.03 27.39
N GLU A 322 9.43 -19.36 26.78
CA GLU A 322 9.19 -18.22 25.91
C GLU A 322 8.45 -18.61 24.63
N SER A 323 8.84 -19.72 24.00
CA SER A 323 8.19 -20.30 22.82
C SER A 323 6.73 -20.70 23.12
N LEU A 324 6.49 -21.30 24.30
CA LEU A 324 5.15 -21.62 24.79
C LEU A 324 4.31 -20.37 25.00
N ASN A 325 4.87 -19.31 25.60
CA ASN A 325 4.18 -18.05 25.80
C ASN A 325 3.80 -17.38 24.47
N ARG A 326 4.70 -17.37 23.48
CA ARG A 326 4.43 -16.85 22.13
C ARG A 326 3.32 -17.64 21.43
N THR A 327 3.37 -18.98 21.51
CA THR A 327 2.34 -19.86 20.96
C THR A 327 0.98 -19.64 21.63
N THR A 328 0.95 -19.56 22.96
CA THR A 328 -0.28 -19.29 23.72
C THR A 328 -0.85 -17.92 23.37
N LYS A 329 0.02 -16.90 23.26
CA LYS A 329 -0.39 -15.56 22.84
C LYS A 329 -1.03 -15.60 21.45
N PHE A 330 -0.44 -16.30 20.49
CA PHE A 330 -1.01 -16.49 19.15
C PHE A 330 -2.39 -17.14 19.19
N ILE A 331 -2.58 -18.20 19.99
CA ILE A 331 -3.89 -18.87 20.16
C ILE A 331 -4.95 -17.90 20.69
N THR A 332 -4.57 -17.00 21.62
CA THR A 332 -5.50 -16.04 22.23
C THR A 332 -5.70 -14.76 21.44
N LEU A 333 -4.83 -14.47 20.47
CA LEU A 333 -4.92 -13.27 19.64
C LEU A 333 -6.01 -13.48 18.59
N ASP A 334 -7.16 -12.84 18.82
CA ASP A 334 -8.22 -12.77 17.81
C ASP A 334 -7.86 -11.69 16.79
N PHE A 335 -7.12 -12.08 15.75
CA PHE A 335 -6.81 -11.19 14.64
C PHE A 335 -8.10 -10.94 13.85
N ASN A 336 -8.53 -9.67 13.80
CA ASN A 336 -9.60 -9.29 12.90
C ASN A 336 -9.11 -9.36 11.46
N MET A 337 -9.44 -10.45 10.78
CA MET A 337 -9.06 -10.72 9.39
C MET A 337 -9.48 -9.61 8.42
N ASP A 338 -10.52 -8.83 8.74
CA ASP A 338 -10.98 -7.72 7.89
C ASP A 338 -10.08 -6.48 7.97
N ASN A 339 -9.26 -6.38 9.01
CA ASN A 339 -8.25 -5.34 9.16
C ASN A 339 -6.89 -5.73 8.57
N LEU A 340 -6.77 -6.91 7.95
CA LEU A 340 -5.55 -7.37 7.30
C LEU A 340 -5.59 -7.12 5.79
N ILE A 341 -4.42 -7.01 5.17
CA ILE A 341 -4.28 -6.92 3.71
C ILE A 341 -4.29 -8.33 3.12
N ILE A 342 -5.47 -8.96 3.13
CA ILE A 342 -5.67 -10.32 2.63
C ILE A 342 -6.89 -10.42 1.72
N SER A 343 -6.87 -11.36 0.78
CA SER A 343 -8.05 -11.72 -0.02
C SER A 343 -9.08 -12.51 0.79
N THR A 344 -10.29 -12.57 0.26
CA THR A 344 -11.32 -13.51 0.72
C THR A 344 -10.88 -14.96 0.54
N GLU A 345 -10.15 -15.27 -0.53
CA GLU A 345 -9.64 -16.62 -0.80
C GLU A 345 -8.66 -17.09 0.28
N PHE A 346 -7.70 -16.23 0.66
CA PHE A 346 -6.78 -16.54 1.75
C PHE A 346 -7.50 -16.65 3.09
N LYS A 347 -8.47 -15.76 3.36
CA LYS A 347 -9.29 -15.82 4.59
C LYS A 347 -10.04 -17.15 4.70
N ASP A 348 -10.64 -17.62 3.61
CA ASP A 348 -11.36 -18.89 3.58
C ASP A 348 -10.40 -20.08 3.75
N TYR A 349 -9.26 -20.07 3.05
CA TYR A 349 -8.21 -21.07 3.19
C TYR A 349 -7.67 -21.14 4.63
N TYR A 350 -7.37 -20.00 5.25
CA TYR A 350 -6.90 -19.95 6.63
C TYR A 350 -7.95 -20.51 7.59
N ASN A 351 -9.23 -20.13 7.42
CA ASN A 351 -10.33 -20.65 8.23
C ASN A 351 -10.54 -22.17 8.08
N GLN A 352 -10.31 -22.72 6.89
CA GLN A 352 -10.35 -24.17 6.66
C GLN A 352 -9.23 -24.87 7.41
N ILE A 353 -7.98 -24.40 7.28
CA ILE A 353 -6.83 -24.99 7.99
C ILE A 353 -7.00 -24.97 9.51
N GLN A 354 -7.66 -23.96 10.07
CA GLN A 354 -7.90 -23.90 11.51
C GLN A 354 -8.80 -25.02 12.03
N LYS A 355 -9.67 -25.62 11.18
CA LYS A 355 -10.76 -26.51 11.60
C LYS A 355 -10.72 -27.91 10.96
N GLU A 356 -10.18 -28.02 9.75
CA GLU A 356 -10.19 -29.26 8.97
C GLU A 356 -8.95 -30.13 9.24
N ASN A 357 -8.96 -31.36 8.72
CA ASN A 357 -7.86 -32.29 8.87
C ASN A 357 -6.59 -31.76 8.18
N LEU A 358 -5.56 -31.49 8.99
CA LEU A 358 -4.29 -30.93 8.55
C LEU A 358 -3.50 -31.84 7.61
N CYS A 359 -3.73 -33.15 7.65
CA CYS A 359 -3.09 -34.11 6.75
C CYS A 359 -3.45 -33.87 5.27
N ASN A 360 -4.60 -33.23 5.00
CA ASN A 360 -5.04 -32.90 3.63
C ASN A 360 -4.31 -31.68 3.04
N PHE A 361 -3.69 -30.86 3.89
CA PHE A 361 -2.96 -29.64 3.49
C PHE A 361 -1.46 -29.89 3.31
N LEU A 362 -1.00 -31.14 3.48
CA LEU A 362 0.39 -31.50 3.24
C LEU A 362 0.66 -31.56 1.73
N PRO A 363 1.83 -31.06 1.27
CA PRO A 363 2.24 -31.21 -0.13
C PRO A 363 2.25 -32.68 -0.56
N ASN A 364 1.86 -32.98 -1.80
CA ASN A 364 1.72 -34.35 -2.32
C ASN A 364 2.91 -35.27 -2.02
N TYR A 365 4.14 -34.77 -2.11
CA TYR A 365 5.36 -35.55 -1.88
C TYR A 365 5.60 -35.87 -0.39
N ILE A 366 5.08 -35.06 0.55
CA ILE A 366 5.07 -35.37 1.98
C ILE A 366 3.87 -36.25 2.30
N SER A 367 2.68 -35.89 1.81
CA SER A 367 1.43 -36.60 2.06
C SER A 367 1.53 -38.09 1.71
N GLN A 368 2.16 -38.44 0.59
CA GLN A 368 2.42 -39.84 0.22
C GLN A 368 3.27 -40.58 1.25
N LYS A 369 4.36 -39.95 1.72
CA LYS A 369 5.29 -40.52 2.71
C LYS A 369 4.72 -40.55 4.13
N SER A 370 3.81 -39.63 4.45
CA SER A 370 3.20 -39.50 5.78
C SER A 370 1.81 -40.14 5.89
N SER A 371 1.33 -40.81 4.84
CA SER A 371 -0.04 -41.32 4.75
C SER A 371 -0.45 -42.24 5.92
N THR A 372 0.48 -43.04 6.43
CA THR A 372 0.26 -43.97 7.55
C THR A 372 0.41 -43.30 8.91
N ILE A 373 1.35 -42.35 9.04
CA ILE A 373 1.70 -41.73 10.33
C ILE A 373 0.86 -40.48 10.64
N CYS A 374 0.47 -39.69 9.63
CA CYS A 374 -0.16 -38.38 9.86
C CYS A 374 -1.45 -38.47 10.68
N PRO A 375 -2.36 -39.44 10.44
CA PRO A 375 -3.56 -39.58 11.27
C PRO A 375 -3.27 -39.99 12.72
N GLN A 376 -2.11 -40.61 12.98
CA GLN A 376 -1.76 -41.18 14.29
C GLN A 376 -0.95 -40.23 15.17
N ILE A 377 -0.29 -39.24 14.56
CA ILE A 377 0.62 -38.32 15.24
C ILE A 377 -0.12 -37.42 16.24
N MET A 378 0.56 -37.10 17.37
CA MET A 378 0.08 -36.18 18.41
C MET A 378 -1.34 -36.55 18.90
N ASP A 379 -1.57 -37.83 19.17
CA ASP A 379 -2.87 -38.37 19.61
C ASP A 379 -4.04 -37.99 18.68
N GLN A 380 -3.81 -38.04 17.36
CA GLN A 380 -4.81 -37.74 16.32
C GLN A 380 -5.26 -36.27 16.30
N ASN A 381 -4.56 -35.36 17.00
CA ASN A 381 -4.96 -33.95 17.06
C ASN A 381 -4.70 -33.19 15.73
N LEU A 382 -3.92 -33.75 14.80
CA LEU A 382 -3.80 -33.21 13.43
C LEU A 382 -5.14 -33.23 12.68
N GLU A 383 -6.06 -34.12 13.02
CA GLU A 383 -7.40 -34.17 12.40
C GLU A 383 -8.32 -33.04 12.86
N ARG A 384 -7.96 -32.34 13.94
CA ARG A 384 -8.78 -31.31 14.60
C ARG A 384 -8.50 -29.88 14.12
N GLY A 385 -7.67 -29.72 13.09
CA GLY A 385 -7.23 -28.42 12.59
C GLY A 385 -6.12 -27.79 13.42
N LEU A 386 -5.57 -26.69 12.88
CA LEU A 386 -4.40 -26.02 13.45
C LEU A 386 -4.68 -25.50 14.86
N LEU A 387 -5.83 -24.87 15.11
CA LEU A 387 -6.17 -24.33 16.42
C LEU A 387 -6.22 -25.43 17.49
N GLY A 388 -6.92 -26.54 17.18
CA GLY A 388 -7.02 -27.69 18.09
C GLY A 388 -5.65 -28.30 18.39
N LEU A 389 -4.80 -28.41 17.38
CA LEU A 389 -3.43 -28.90 17.53
C LEU A 389 -2.56 -28.00 18.40
N LEU A 390 -2.61 -26.68 18.19
CA LEU A 390 -1.82 -25.71 18.96
C LEU A 390 -2.24 -25.68 20.44
N ILE A 391 -3.54 -25.83 20.72
CA ILE A 391 -4.05 -25.96 22.09
C ILE A 391 -3.53 -27.24 22.73
N TYR A 392 -3.58 -28.37 22.01
CA TYR A 392 -3.03 -29.64 22.50
C TYR A 392 -1.53 -29.52 22.81
N ILE A 393 -0.71 -29.01 21.89
CA ILE A 393 0.74 -28.86 22.07
C ILE A 393 1.03 -27.96 23.28
N SER A 394 0.35 -26.80 23.37
CA SER A 394 0.55 -25.87 24.48
C SER A 394 0.23 -26.53 25.83
N ASN A 395 -0.89 -27.25 25.92
CA ASN A 395 -1.27 -27.94 27.15
C ASN A 395 -0.31 -29.08 27.49
N PHE A 396 0.07 -29.89 26.51
CA PHE A 396 0.98 -31.02 26.68
C PHE A 396 2.34 -30.55 27.22
N ILE A 397 2.96 -29.57 26.55
CA ILE A 397 4.28 -29.03 26.93
C ILE A 397 4.20 -28.37 28.30
N ASN A 398 3.15 -27.61 28.58
CA ASN A 398 2.96 -26.94 29.87
C ASN A 398 2.81 -27.93 31.03
N THR A 399 2.00 -28.98 30.84
CA THR A 399 1.79 -30.03 31.85
C THR A 399 3.09 -30.78 32.13
N ASP A 400 3.80 -31.20 31.09
CA ASP A 400 5.03 -31.97 31.27
C ASP A 400 6.17 -31.13 31.89
N MET A 401 6.27 -29.85 31.48
CA MET A 401 7.18 -28.88 32.12
C MET A 401 6.88 -28.73 33.62
N ALA A 402 5.59 -28.61 33.99
CA ALA A 402 5.16 -28.43 35.37
C ALA A 402 5.45 -29.65 36.26
N ILE A 403 5.41 -30.86 35.70
CA ILE A 403 5.63 -32.09 36.48
C ILE A 403 7.11 -32.30 36.78
N ASN A 404 7.99 -32.21 35.78
CA ASN A 404 9.38 -32.62 35.96
C ASN A 404 10.43 -31.81 35.20
N HIS A 405 10.06 -30.68 34.60
CA HIS A 405 10.97 -29.83 33.82
C HIS A 405 11.77 -30.60 32.75
N PHE A 406 11.14 -31.60 32.13
CA PHE A 406 11.71 -32.43 31.06
C PHE A 406 12.94 -33.24 31.49
N THR A 407 13.02 -33.61 32.77
CA THR A 407 14.14 -34.44 33.27
C THR A 407 14.02 -35.90 32.90
N LYS A 408 12.79 -36.43 32.75
CA LYS A 408 12.53 -37.83 32.36
C LYS A 408 11.27 -37.93 31.51
N LYS A 409 11.22 -38.86 30.56
CA LYS A 409 9.97 -39.16 29.84
C LYS A 409 9.02 -39.93 30.75
N LEU A 410 7.84 -39.36 31.03
CA LEU A 410 6.81 -39.99 31.87
C LEU A 410 5.88 -40.91 31.07
N GLN A 411 5.71 -40.63 29.79
CA GLN A 411 4.94 -41.44 28.84
C GLN A 411 5.78 -41.72 27.60
N GLN A 412 5.70 -42.94 27.06
CA GLN A 412 6.24 -43.23 25.73
C GLN A 412 5.30 -42.63 24.69
N SER A 413 5.66 -41.44 24.22
CA SER A 413 5.04 -40.82 23.06
C SER A 413 5.94 -41.05 21.85
N TYR A 414 5.38 -41.63 20.79
CA TYR A 414 6.06 -41.89 19.53
C TYR A 414 5.62 -40.84 18.50
N LEU A 415 6.49 -40.55 17.52
CA LEU A 415 6.20 -39.70 16.36
C LEU A 415 5.99 -38.19 16.65
N GLU A 416 6.41 -37.70 17.82
CA GLU A 416 6.22 -36.28 18.18
C GLU A 416 7.09 -35.32 17.36
N LEU A 417 8.34 -35.70 17.08
CA LEU A 417 9.26 -34.91 16.25
C LEU A 417 8.79 -34.91 14.78
N GLU A 418 8.28 -36.04 14.31
CA GLU A 418 7.63 -36.18 13.02
C GLU A 418 6.39 -35.28 12.94
N GLY A 419 5.61 -35.19 14.01
CA GLY A 419 4.51 -34.24 14.09
C GLY A 419 4.96 -32.78 14.05
N ALA A 420 5.99 -32.41 14.81
CA ALA A 420 6.55 -31.06 14.75
C ALA A 420 7.07 -30.72 13.33
N PHE A 421 7.66 -31.71 12.64
CA PHE A 421 8.05 -31.59 11.24
C PHE A 421 6.84 -31.35 10.33
N LEU A 422 5.77 -32.15 10.42
CA LEU A 422 4.56 -31.95 9.60
C LEU A 422 3.90 -30.59 9.85
N VAL A 423 3.83 -30.16 11.12
CA VAL A 423 3.34 -28.82 11.49
C VAL A 423 4.16 -27.71 10.85
N SER A 424 5.49 -27.86 10.81
CA SER A 424 6.37 -26.89 10.14
C SER A 424 6.03 -26.74 8.66
N TYR A 425 5.67 -27.84 7.98
CA TYR A 425 5.25 -27.79 6.58
C TYR A 425 3.91 -27.10 6.39
N ILE A 426 2.95 -27.36 7.27
CA ILE A 426 1.64 -26.70 7.24
C ILE A 426 1.82 -25.19 7.44
N ILE A 427 2.60 -24.76 8.44
CA ILE A 427 2.87 -23.33 8.66
C ILE A 427 3.65 -22.73 7.49
N LYS A 428 4.60 -23.46 6.89
CA LYS A 428 5.31 -23.02 5.69
C LYS A 428 4.35 -22.80 4.50
N ASP A 429 3.37 -23.68 4.32
CA ASP A 429 2.35 -23.55 3.27
C ASP A 429 1.45 -22.33 3.50
N ILE A 430 1.03 -22.10 4.75
CA ILE A 430 0.29 -20.89 5.15
C ILE A 430 1.12 -19.62 4.84
N ASN A 431 2.39 -19.58 5.24
CA ASN A 431 3.27 -18.44 5.00
C ASN A 431 3.52 -18.20 3.51
N THR A 432 3.64 -19.27 2.72
CA THR A 432 3.83 -19.19 1.27
C THR A 432 2.58 -18.65 0.59
N SER A 433 1.41 -19.19 0.94
CA SER A 433 0.11 -18.74 0.44
C SER A 433 -0.17 -17.29 0.83
N PHE A 434 0.13 -16.91 2.07
CA PHE A 434 0.03 -15.52 2.54
C PHE A 434 0.96 -14.57 1.77
N HIS A 435 2.19 -14.99 1.48
CA HIS A 435 3.12 -14.18 0.69
C HIS A 435 2.58 -13.92 -0.72
N TYR A 436 2.08 -14.95 -1.40
CA TYR A 436 1.47 -14.79 -2.72
C TYR A 436 0.22 -13.91 -2.68
N ASP A 437 -0.63 -14.09 -1.67
CA ASP A 437 -1.82 -13.27 -1.48
C ASP A 437 -1.47 -11.80 -1.23
N LEU A 438 -0.50 -11.52 -0.36
CA LEU A 438 -0.02 -10.16 -0.08
C LEU A 438 0.51 -9.48 -1.35
N VAL A 439 1.27 -10.19 -2.18
CA VAL A 439 1.75 -9.67 -3.47
C VAL A 439 0.59 -9.38 -4.41
N SER A 440 -0.40 -10.28 -4.48
CA SER A 440 -1.60 -10.11 -5.29
C SER A 440 -2.43 -8.89 -4.84
N GLN A 441 -2.68 -8.75 -3.53
CA GLN A 441 -3.39 -7.62 -2.94
C GLN A 441 -2.65 -6.30 -3.17
N THR A 442 -1.32 -6.30 -2.98
CA THR A 442 -0.49 -5.12 -3.27
C THR A 442 -0.65 -4.70 -4.73
N GLN A 443 -0.59 -5.66 -5.66
CA GLN A 443 -0.77 -5.38 -7.08
C GLN A 443 -2.20 -4.89 -7.39
N PHE A 444 -3.22 -5.41 -6.71
CA PHE A 444 -4.60 -4.97 -6.84
C PHE A 444 -4.75 -3.48 -6.45
N TYR A 445 -4.25 -3.06 -5.29
CA TYR A 445 -4.30 -1.66 -4.86
C TYR A 445 -3.49 -0.74 -5.81
N ILE A 446 -2.29 -1.16 -6.23
CA ILE A 446 -1.49 -0.39 -7.20
C ILE A 446 -2.23 -0.23 -8.53
N ASN A 447 -2.83 -1.29 -9.05
CA ASN A 447 -3.60 -1.25 -10.30
C ASN A 447 -4.84 -0.37 -10.16
N LYS A 448 -5.56 -0.47 -9.05
CA LYS A 448 -6.74 0.35 -8.74
C LYS A 448 -6.40 1.85 -8.77
N ILE A 449 -5.37 2.25 -8.01
CA ILE A 449 -4.88 3.63 -7.96
C ILE A 449 -4.38 4.09 -9.34
N SER A 450 -3.67 3.23 -10.07
CA SER A 450 -3.13 3.57 -11.39
C SER A 450 -4.24 3.80 -12.41
N VAL A 451 -5.28 2.95 -12.42
CA VAL A 451 -6.43 3.09 -13.33
C VAL A 451 -7.23 4.34 -13.00
N HIS A 452 -7.50 4.62 -11.72
CA HIS A 452 -8.20 5.85 -11.31
C HIS A 452 -7.44 7.10 -11.80
N ASN A 453 -6.14 7.17 -11.55
CA ASN A 453 -5.32 8.29 -11.98
C ASN A 453 -5.23 8.43 -13.50
N LEU A 454 -5.15 7.32 -14.24
CA LEU A 454 -5.13 7.33 -15.71
C LEU A 454 -6.45 7.83 -16.30
N VAL A 455 -7.59 7.37 -15.78
CA VAL A 455 -8.93 7.82 -16.22
C VAL A 455 -9.08 9.33 -16.01
N ILE A 456 -8.64 9.82 -14.85
CA ILE A 456 -8.74 11.24 -14.51
C ILE A 456 -7.77 12.08 -15.33
N LEU A 457 -6.57 11.58 -15.63
CA LEU A 457 -5.64 12.25 -16.55
C LEU A 457 -6.26 12.43 -17.95
N ILE A 458 -6.89 11.39 -18.51
CA ILE A 458 -7.57 11.47 -19.81
C ILE A 458 -8.69 12.51 -19.75
N PHE A 459 -9.49 12.51 -18.68
CA PHE A 459 -10.56 13.47 -18.51
C PHE A 459 -10.04 14.91 -18.41
N LEU A 460 -8.95 15.14 -17.70
CA LEU A 460 -8.28 16.44 -17.60
C LEU A 460 -7.73 16.90 -18.95
N CYS A 461 -7.14 16.01 -19.76
CA CYS A 461 -6.70 16.34 -21.11
C CYS A 461 -7.87 16.81 -21.99
N ILE A 462 -9.02 16.13 -21.93
CA ILE A 462 -10.23 16.51 -22.66
C ILE A 462 -10.72 17.89 -22.20
N LEU A 463 -10.75 18.15 -20.89
CA LEU A 463 -11.13 19.45 -20.32
C LEU A 463 -10.18 20.58 -20.75
N ILE A 464 -8.87 20.31 -20.82
CA ILE A 464 -7.88 21.28 -21.32
C ILE A 464 -8.16 21.62 -22.79
N VAL A 465 -8.42 20.61 -23.64
CA VAL A 465 -8.76 20.84 -25.04
C VAL A 465 -10.06 21.64 -25.17
N LEU A 466 -11.09 21.32 -24.39
CA LEU A 466 -12.37 22.05 -24.39
C LEU A 466 -12.22 23.50 -23.91
N THR A 467 -11.42 23.75 -22.87
CA THR A 467 -11.16 25.10 -22.37
C THR A 467 -10.41 25.95 -23.39
N LEU A 468 -9.36 25.39 -24.01
CA LEU A 468 -8.57 26.10 -25.01
C LEU A 468 -9.34 26.36 -26.32
N THR A 469 -10.23 25.45 -26.74
CA THR A 469 -10.92 25.57 -28.04
C THR A 469 -12.28 26.26 -27.97
N LYS A 470 -13.10 25.99 -26.95
CA LYS A 470 -14.47 26.53 -26.86
C LYS A 470 -14.55 27.74 -25.94
N ILE A 471 -13.99 27.62 -24.73
CA ILE A 471 -14.12 28.68 -23.70
C ILE A 471 -13.23 29.87 -24.05
N LYS A 472 -11.93 29.64 -24.30
CA LYS A 472 -10.97 30.68 -24.67
C LYS A 472 -11.39 31.42 -25.94
N ASN A 473 -11.69 30.71 -27.03
CA ASN A 473 -12.08 31.36 -28.29
C ASN A 473 -13.36 32.19 -28.15
N LYS A 474 -14.34 31.73 -27.38
CA LYS A 474 -15.56 32.50 -27.13
C LYS A 474 -15.32 33.73 -26.25
N LEU A 475 -14.44 33.63 -25.25
CA LEU A 475 -14.04 34.77 -24.42
C LEU A 475 -13.24 35.80 -25.23
N ILE A 476 -12.28 35.36 -26.06
CA ILE A 476 -11.52 36.24 -26.97
C ILE A 476 -12.45 36.92 -27.96
N TYR A 477 -13.38 36.18 -28.58
CA TYR A 477 -14.35 36.76 -29.50
C TYR A 477 -15.24 37.81 -28.81
N LYS A 478 -15.71 37.53 -27.59
CA LYS A 478 -16.47 38.49 -26.78
C LYS A 478 -15.65 39.73 -26.42
N LEU A 479 -14.38 39.56 -26.05
CA LEU A 479 -13.46 40.65 -25.76
C LEU A 479 -13.23 41.51 -27.02
N TYR A 480 -13.01 40.88 -28.16
CA TYR A 480 -12.82 41.54 -29.45
C TYR A 480 -14.06 42.34 -29.86
N LEU A 481 -15.26 41.76 -29.70
CA LEU A 481 -16.51 42.50 -29.91
C LEU A 481 -16.62 43.68 -28.95
N ALA A 482 -16.32 43.49 -27.66
CA ALA A 482 -16.36 44.55 -26.66
C ALA A 482 -15.39 45.71 -27.01
N GLN A 483 -14.18 45.40 -27.45
CA GLN A 483 -13.18 46.39 -27.90
C GLN A 483 -13.61 47.13 -29.17
N ARG A 484 -14.44 46.53 -30.02
CA ARG A 484 -14.97 47.16 -31.24
C ARG A 484 -16.18 48.06 -30.99
N LEU A 485 -16.89 47.87 -29.89
CA LEU A 485 -18.09 48.65 -29.57
C LEU A 485 -17.82 50.18 -29.54
N PRO A 486 -16.71 50.69 -28.97
CA PRO A 486 -16.35 52.11 -29.03
C PRO A 486 -16.32 52.74 -30.42
N TYR A 487 -15.90 51.98 -31.43
CA TYR A 487 -15.78 52.48 -32.81
C TYR A 487 -17.12 52.52 -33.56
N LEU A 488 -18.17 51.89 -33.02
CA LEU A 488 -19.51 51.83 -33.61
C LEU A 488 -20.47 52.85 -32.98
N MET A 489 -19.98 53.69 -32.07
CA MET A 489 -20.80 54.63 -31.30
C MET A 489 -21.15 55.88 -32.13
N PRO A 490 -22.35 56.47 -31.97
CA PRO A 490 -22.73 57.67 -32.71
C PRO A 490 -21.78 58.83 -32.36
N ILE A 491 -21.22 59.49 -33.38
CA ILE A 491 -20.30 60.63 -33.23
C ILE A 491 -20.91 61.73 -32.33
N LYS A 492 -22.23 61.95 -32.42
CA LYS A 492 -22.96 62.90 -31.57
C LYS A 492 -22.86 62.57 -30.08
N THR A 493 -22.86 61.29 -29.71
CA THR A 493 -22.74 60.86 -28.31
C THR A 493 -21.31 61.01 -27.79
N ILE A 494 -20.30 60.89 -28.67
CA ILE A 494 -18.89 61.10 -28.33
C ILE A 494 -18.59 62.60 -28.11
N ILE A 495 -19.15 63.49 -28.95
CA ILE A 495 -18.83 64.92 -28.94
C ILE A 495 -19.66 65.71 -27.91
N LEU A 496 -20.90 65.33 -27.63
CA LEU A 496 -21.83 66.13 -26.82
C LEU A 496 -21.97 65.64 -25.37
N ASN A 497 -21.18 64.64 -24.97
CA ASN A 497 -21.24 64.08 -23.62
C ASN A 497 -19.82 63.89 -23.06
N ASP A 498 -19.29 64.91 -22.40
CA ASP A 498 -17.93 64.95 -21.83
C ASP A 498 -17.67 63.80 -20.83
N SER A 499 -18.70 63.39 -20.08
CA SER A 499 -18.61 62.26 -19.15
C SER A 499 -18.40 60.94 -19.90
N PHE A 500 -19.09 60.77 -21.04
CA PHE A 500 -18.95 59.62 -21.90
C PHE A 500 -17.58 59.59 -22.60
N GLU A 501 -17.12 60.73 -23.13
CA GLU A 501 -15.80 60.86 -23.74
C GLU A 501 -14.66 60.53 -22.75
N ARG A 502 -14.74 61.05 -21.52
CA ARG A 502 -13.77 60.78 -20.46
C ARG A 502 -13.72 59.30 -20.07
N ASN A 503 -14.88 58.65 -19.92
CA ASN A 503 -14.97 57.22 -19.61
C ASN A 503 -14.44 56.35 -20.77
N LEU A 504 -14.67 56.77 -22.02
CA LEU A 504 -14.20 56.07 -23.20
C LEU A 504 -12.67 56.20 -23.36
N ARG A 505 -12.09 57.38 -23.12
CA ARG A 505 -10.63 57.59 -23.08
C ARG A 505 -9.96 56.75 -21.99
N GLN A 506 -10.55 56.64 -20.80
CA GLN A 506 -10.04 55.80 -19.71
C GLN A 506 -10.02 54.30 -20.05
N ILE A 507 -10.91 53.86 -20.94
CA ILE A 507 -10.99 52.46 -21.38
C ILE A 507 -10.06 52.18 -22.56
N MET A 508 -9.81 53.17 -23.44
CA MET A 508 -8.91 53.01 -24.60
C MET A 508 -7.41 53.19 -24.30
N HIS A 509 -7.07 53.80 -23.15
CA HIS A 509 -5.67 53.98 -22.69
C HIS A 509 -5.16 52.84 -21.78
N ILE A 510 -5.93 51.76 -21.61
CA ILE A 510 -5.56 50.49 -20.97
C ILE A 510 -5.58 49.41 -22.06
#